data_AF-A0A2V2VDQ5-F1
#
_entry.id   AF-A0A2V2VDQ5-F1
#
_cell.length_a   1.000
_cell.length_b   1.000
_cell.length_c   1.000
_cell.angle_alpha   90.00
_cell.angle_beta   90.00
_cell.angle_gamma   90.00
#
_symmetry.space_group_name_H-M   'P 1'
#
loop_
_entity.id
_entity.type
_entity.pdbx_description
1 polymer ?
#
loop_
_entity_poly.entity_id
_entity_poly.type
_entity_poly.pdbx_seq_one_letter_code
_entity_poly.pdbx_strand_id
1 'polypeptide(L)'
;MLRLMGRSSEQIESYLVFLEENNEETGPRQRRPPPSGFFPVRCFSLLVAPVCYITGDTVEQYELVSSLFGQLWGRIQGPTPELAQCCWIFEALIARFAAPACLHATRTLGLPPLRLAIQWMVTAFVEVLEPAELLAFWDLILSYHIEEIFAGRTSLSVHIREGVESGVEKKKKEMEGEEKEVSSFAPSALWLLPLLAASLFVYRAPLVERCATAEEMLVVFKDGHHLRCRPLLQYLLFMAK
;
A
#
# COMPACT_ATOMS: atom_id res chain seq x y z
N MET A 1 -18.97 -16.55 -7.80
CA MET A 1 -18.10 -17.65 -8.27
C MET A 1 -16.89 -17.06 -8.98
N LEU A 2 -16.07 -16.29 -8.26
CA LEU A 2 -14.71 -15.94 -8.64
C LEU A 2 -13.89 -16.45 -7.46
N ARG A 3 -13.23 -17.60 -7.64
CA ARG A 3 -12.25 -18.08 -6.67
C ARG A 3 -11.28 -16.93 -6.46
N LEU A 4 -11.11 -16.51 -5.20
CA LEU A 4 -10.01 -15.66 -4.75
C LEU A 4 -8.71 -16.38 -5.16
N MET A 5 -8.29 -16.18 -6.41
CA MET A 5 -7.11 -16.84 -6.97
C MET A 5 -5.91 -16.25 -6.26
N GLY A 6 -5.38 -17.00 -5.29
CA GLY A 6 -4.09 -16.72 -4.65
C GLY A 6 -4.10 -16.46 -3.14
N ARG A 7 -5.23 -16.59 -2.42
CA ARG A 7 -5.26 -16.46 -0.94
C ARG A 7 -5.87 -17.70 -0.28
N SER A 8 -5.19 -18.27 0.71
CA SER A 8 -5.77 -19.34 1.52
C SER A 8 -6.85 -18.78 2.45
N SER A 9 -7.96 -19.50 2.62
CA SER A 9 -9.08 -19.07 3.49
C SER A 9 -8.64 -18.88 4.95
N GLU A 10 -7.67 -19.68 5.40
CA GLU A 10 -7.17 -19.69 6.77
C GLU A 10 -6.34 -18.44 7.12
N GLN A 11 -5.65 -17.84 6.14
CA GLN A 11 -4.85 -16.63 6.38
C GLN A 11 -5.72 -15.39 6.58
N ILE A 12 -6.80 -15.25 5.83
CA ILE A 12 -7.71 -14.08 5.89
C ILE A 12 -8.40 -13.99 7.26
N GLU A 13 -8.76 -15.14 7.84
CA GLU A 13 -9.42 -15.21 9.15
C GLU A 13 -8.50 -14.76 10.31
N SER A 14 -7.18 -14.88 10.16
CA SER A 14 -6.23 -14.52 11.22
C SER A 14 -6.02 -13.00 11.39
N TYR A 15 -6.21 -12.21 10.32
CA TYR A 15 -5.89 -10.77 10.30
C TYR A 15 -7.08 -9.85 10.60
N LEU A 16 -8.31 -10.37 10.54
CA LEU A 16 -9.53 -9.58 10.71
C LEU A 16 -10.14 -9.84 12.09
N VAL A 17 -9.42 -9.44 13.15
CA VAL A 17 -9.97 -9.36 14.52
C VAL A 17 -10.54 -7.96 14.71
N PHE A 18 -11.86 -7.86 14.72
CA PHE A 18 -12.56 -6.62 15.00
C PHE A 18 -12.56 -6.39 16.52
N LEU A 19 -12.10 -5.20 16.96
CA LEU A 19 -12.42 -4.67 18.29
C LEU A 19 -13.46 -3.57 18.08
N GLU A 20 -14.72 -3.91 18.32
CA GLU A 20 -15.81 -2.94 18.42
C GLU A 20 -15.63 -2.18 19.75
N GLU A 21 -15.28 -0.89 19.70
CA GLU A 21 -15.16 -0.05 20.89
C GLU A 21 -16.57 0.34 21.34
N ASN A 22 -17.14 -0.45 22.25
CA ASN A 22 -18.43 -0.14 22.86
C ASN A 22 -18.24 0.93 23.93
N ASN A 23 -19.03 1.99 23.86
CA ASN A 23 -19.08 3.04 24.88
C ASN A 23 -19.81 2.60 26.17
N GLU A 24 -20.20 1.32 26.32
CA GLU A 24 -20.87 0.79 27.51
C GLU A 24 -20.48 -0.69 27.79
N GLU A 25 -19.72 -0.88 28.87
CA GLU A 25 -19.59 -2.04 29.80
C GLU A 25 -19.66 -3.51 29.32
N THR A 26 -19.44 -3.84 28.05
CA THR A 26 -19.29 -5.25 27.63
C THR A 26 -18.05 -5.44 26.76
N GLY A 27 -17.23 -6.43 27.13
CA GLY A 27 -15.89 -6.70 26.56
C GLY A 27 -15.84 -6.85 25.03
N PRO A 28 -14.63 -6.87 24.44
CA PRO A 28 -14.43 -6.73 23.00
C PRO A 28 -15.16 -7.81 22.20
N ARG A 29 -16.11 -7.40 21.35
CA ARG A 29 -16.83 -8.30 20.45
C ARG A 29 -16.02 -8.56 19.19
N GLN A 30 -15.41 -9.74 19.12
CA GLN A 30 -14.80 -10.24 17.89
C GLN A 30 -15.88 -10.59 16.88
N ARG A 31 -16.09 -9.72 15.88
CA ARG A 31 -16.95 -10.06 14.72
C ARG A 31 -16.13 -10.82 13.68
N ARG A 32 -16.74 -11.82 13.02
CA ARG A 32 -16.09 -12.52 11.91
C ARG A 32 -16.15 -11.66 10.65
N PRO A 33 -15.09 -11.62 9.82
CA PRO A 33 -15.12 -10.90 8.56
C PRO A 33 -16.16 -11.49 7.60
N PRO A 34 -16.67 -10.70 6.63
CA PRO A 34 -17.46 -11.24 5.54
C PRO A 34 -16.65 -12.30 4.78
N PRO A 35 -17.30 -13.34 4.21
CA PRO A 35 -16.63 -14.46 3.55
C PRO A 35 -15.77 -14.06 2.34
N SER A 36 -15.92 -12.83 1.85
CA SER A 36 -15.10 -12.25 0.79
C SER A 36 -13.77 -11.66 1.27
N GLY A 37 -13.58 -11.46 2.59
CA GLY A 37 -12.40 -10.78 3.15
C GLY A 37 -12.24 -9.31 2.72
N PHE A 38 -13.23 -8.74 2.03
CA PHE A 38 -13.22 -7.38 1.52
C PHE A 38 -13.75 -6.41 2.58
N PHE A 39 -12.94 -5.42 2.94
CA PHE A 39 -13.29 -4.37 3.89
C PHE A 39 -13.27 -3.00 3.21
N PRO A 40 -14.41 -2.42 2.82
CA PRO A 40 -14.43 -1.13 2.14
C PRO A 40 -13.96 -0.03 3.09
N VAL A 41 -12.79 0.56 2.82
CA VAL A 41 -12.36 1.76 3.53
C VAL A 41 -13.07 3.00 2.97
N ARG A 42 -13.10 4.09 3.73
CA ARG A 42 -13.67 5.36 3.26
C ARG A 42 -13.06 5.74 1.91
N CYS A 43 -13.90 6.21 0.99
CA CYS A 43 -13.53 6.62 -0.38
C CYS A 43 -13.12 5.49 -1.34
N PHE A 44 -13.30 4.21 -1.00
CA PHE A 44 -12.98 3.10 -1.92
C PHE A 44 -13.71 3.19 -3.28
N SER A 45 -14.92 3.75 -3.30
CA SER A 45 -15.71 3.93 -4.53
C SER A 45 -15.04 4.86 -5.55
N LEU A 46 -14.09 5.71 -5.12
CA LEU A 46 -13.32 6.56 -6.03
C LEU A 46 -12.47 5.74 -7.00
N LEU A 47 -12.06 4.52 -6.63
CA LEU A 47 -11.30 3.62 -7.51
C LEU A 47 -12.10 3.18 -8.75
N VAL A 48 -13.42 3.42 -8.78
CA VAL A 48 -14.25 3.19 -9.97
C VAL A 48 -14.09 4.31 -11.00
N ALA A 49 -13.87 5.55 -10.55
CA ALA A 49 -13.86 6.72 -11.43
C ALA A 49 -12.85 6.63 -12.59
N PRO A 50 -11.60 6.12 -12.40
CA PRO A 50 -10.66 5.99 -13.50
C PRO A 50 -11.10 5.01 -14.58
N VAL A 51 -11.83 3.95 -14.20
CA VAL A 51 -12.36 2.96 -15.15
C VAL A 51 -13.41 3.59 -16.06
N CYS A 52 -14.20 4.53 -15.54
CA CYS A 52 -15.17 5.29 -16.33
C CYS A 52 -14.52 6.23 -17.36
N TYR A 53 -13.22 6.55 -17.25
CA TYR A 53 -12.49 7.27 -18.29
C TYR A 53 -11.99 6.38 -19.43
N ILE A 54 -11.91 5.06 -19.22
CA ILE A 54 -11.39 4.08 -20.20
C ILE A 54 -12.51 3.64 -21.14
N THR A 55 -13.65 3.22 -20.58
CA THR A 55 -14.81 2.71 -21.34
C THR A 55 -16.09 3.37 -20.85
N GLY A 56 -17.04 3.56 -21.76
CA GLY A 56 -18.40 4.03 -21.46
C GLY A 56 -19.40 2.91 -21.22
N ASP A 57 -19.02 1.63 -21.47
CA ASP A 57 -19.92 0.50 -21.28
C ASP A 57 -19.95 0.03 -19.82
N THR A 58 -21.16 -0.03 -19.26
CA THR A 58 -21.37 -0.41 -17.85
C THR A 58 -20.98 -1.85 -17.55
N VAL A 59 -21.11 -2.77 -18.52
CA VAL A 59 -20.76 -4.18 -18.31
C VAL A 59 -19.23 -4.32 -18.26
N GLU A 60 -18.53 -3.78 -19.25
CA GLU A 60 -17.07 -3.72 -19.24
C GLU A 60 -16.51 -3.02 -18.00
N GLN A 61 -17.09 -1.88 -17.60
CA GLN A 61 -16.69 -1.17 -16.38
C GLN A 61 -16.81 -2.08 -15.15
N TYR A 62 -17.92 -2.81 -15.01
CA TYR A 62 -18.12 -3.71 -13.88
C TYR A 62 -17.10 -4.86 -13.88
N GLU A 63 -16.81 -5.46 -15.04
CA GLU A 63 -15.82 -6.54 -15.16
C GLU A 63 -14.41 -6.07 -14.82
N LEU A 64 -14.02 -4.89 -15.31
CA LEU A 64 -12.72 -4.27 -15.03
C LEU A 64 -12.58 -3.93 -13.55
N VAL A 65 -13.57 -3.26 -12.96
CA VAL A 65 -13.58 -2.94 -11.52
C VAL A 65 -13.53 -4.22 -10.69
N SER A 66 -14.34 -5.22 -11.01
CA SER A 66 -14.35 -6.50 -10.30
C SER A 66 -12.97 -7.19 -10.34
N SER A 67 -12.30 -7.15 -11.49
CA SER A 67 -10.96 -7.72 -11.67
C SER A 67 -9.90 -6.96 -10.89
N LEU A 68 -9.90 -5.62 -10.99
CA LEU A 68 -8.98 -4.75 -10.26
C LEU A 68 -9.13 -4.89 -8.74
N PHE A 69 -10.36 -4.91 -8.24
CA PHE A 69 -10.63 -5.12 -6.81
C PHE A 69 -10.28 -6.53 -6.35
N GLY A 70 -10.58 -7.55 -7.15
CA GLY A 70 -10.28 -8.94 -6.82
C GLY A 70 -8.78 -9.26 -6.75
N GLN A 71 -7.95 -8.55 -7.52
CA GLN A 71 -6.53 -8.87 -7.65
C GLN A 71 -5.59 -7.85 -6.97
N LEU A 72 -5.93 -6.57 -6.99
CA LEU A 72 -5.05 -5.49 -6.52
C LEU A 72 -5.67 -4.74 -5.37
N TRP A 73 -6.78 -4.04 -5.61
CA TRP A 73 -7.28 -3.06 -4.65
C TRP A 73 -7.83 -3.71 -3.40
N GLY A 74 -8.41 -4.90 -3.45
CA GLY A 74 -8.81 -5.65 -2.26
C GLY A 74 -7.67 -5.92 -1.27
N ARG A 75 -6.40 -5.88 -1.72
CA ARG A 75 -5.21 -6.08 -0.88
C ARG A 75 -4.85 -4.86 -0.04
N ILE A 76 -5.39 -3.67 -0.32
CA ILE A 76 -5.15 -2.43 0.43
C ILE A 76 -6.40 -1.93 1.17
N GLN A 77 -7.48 -2.70 1.11
CA GLN A 77 -8.79 -2.34 1.67
C GLN A 77 -8.93 -3.03 3.04
N GLY A 78 -8.57 -2.30 4.10
CA GLY A 78 -8.58 -2.76 5.49
C GLY A 78 -7.17 -3.03 6.06
N PRO A 79 -7.08 -3.58 7.28
CA PRO A 79 -5.82 -3.87 7.95
C PRO A 79 -5.15 -5.12 7.38
N THR A 80 -4.75 -5.07 6.12
CA THR A 80 -4.08 -6.16 5.40
C THR A 80 -2.56 -6.12 5.60
N PRO A 81 -1.86 -7.25 5.49
CA PRO A 81 -0.40 -7.27 5.55
C PRO A 81 0.23 -6.44 4.41
N GLU A 82 -0.37 -6.39 3.23
CA GLU A 82 0.15 -5.58 2.13
C GLU A 82 0.02 -4.07 2.39
N LEU A 83 -1.08 -3.61 3.00
CA LEU A 83 -1.18 -2.22 3.44
C LEU A 83 -0.14 -1.91 4.52
N ALA A 84 0.05 -2.82 5.48
CA ALA A 84 1.07 -2.67 6.52
C ALA A 84 2.49 -2.58 5.93
N GLN A 85 2.82 -3.41 4.93
CA GLN A 85 4.08 -3.33 4.19
C GLN A 85 4.21 -2.00 3.45
N CYS A 86 3.14 -1.50 2.84
CA CYS A 86 3.16 -0.20 2.20
C CYS A 86 3.47 0.91 3.21
N CYS A 87 2.79 0.92 4.35
CA CYS A 87 3.06 1.86 5.44
C CYS A 87 4.52 1.80 5.90
N TRP A 88 5.06 0.59 6.08
CA TRP A 88 6.44 0.41 6.51
C TRP A 88 7.47 0.91 5.49
N ILE A 89 7.28 0.58 4.20
CA ILE A 89 8.14 1.07 3.11
C ILE A 89 8.10 2.59 3.06
N PHE A 90 6.90 3.18 3.16
CA PHE A 90 6.74 4.64 3.16
C PHE A 90 7.51 5.27 4.32
N GLU A 91 7.33 4.78 5.55
CA GLU A 91 8.02 5.30 6.73
C GLU A 91 9.54 5.19 6.62
N ALA A 92 10.04 4.05 6.14
CA ALA A 92 11.48 3.85 5.92
C ALA A 92 12.05 4.84 4.89
N LEU A 93 11.31 5.10 3.80
CA LEU A 93 11.74 6.03 2.76
C LEU A 93 11.75 7.49 3.27
N ILE A 94 10.69 7.95 3.93
CA ILE A 94 10.65 9.33 4.43
C ILE A 94 11.65 9.56 5.58
N ALA A 95 11.90 8.54 6.41
CA ALA A 95 12.92 8.63 7.46
C ALA A 95 14.33 8.75 6.86
N ARG A 96 14.58 8.13 5.70
CA ARG A 96 15.87 8.24 5.01
C ARG A 96 16.04 9.56 4.27
N PHE A 97 15.01 10.02 3.54
CA PHE A 97 15.15 11.13 2.60
C PHE A 97 14.62 12.47 3.09
N ALA A 98 13.77 12.48 4.13
CA ALA A 98 13.12 13.68 4.64
C ALA A 98 12.93 13.62 6.18
N ALA A 99 13.93 13.12 6.90
CA ALA A 99 13.89 13.05 8.37
C ALA A 99 13.53 14.39 9.06
N PRO A 100 14.09 15.55 8.67
CA PRO A 100 13.76 16.82 9.32
C PRO A 100 12.29 17.19 9.17
N ALA A 101 11.75 17.12 7.95
CA ALA A 101 10.33 17.35 7.68
C ALA A 101 9.41 16.36 8.42
N CYS A 102 9.79 15.08 8.50
CA CYS A 102 9.02 14.07 9.24
C CYS A 102 8.96 14.37 10.75
N LEU A 103 10.10 14.74 11.34
CA LEU A 103 10.18 15.13 12.75
C LEU A 103 9.38 16.40 13.01
N HIS A 104 9.47 17.40 12.13
CA HIS A 104 8.70 18.64 12.26
C HIS A 104 7.18 18.40 12.17
N ALA A 105 6.74 17.64 11.15
CA ALA A 105 5.34 17.27 10.98
C ALA A 105 4.79 16.53 12.21
N THR A 106 5.57 15.60 12.76
CA THR A 106 5.12 14.78 13.90
C THR A 106 5.17 15.55 15.23
N ARG A 107 6.26 16.27 15.51
CA ARG A 107 6.48 16.91 16.82
C ARG A 107 5.90 18.32 16.92
N THR A 108 6.02 19.11 15.87
CA THR A 108 5.58 20.52 15.88
C THR A 108 4.13 20.62 15.43
N LEU A 109 3.77 19.94 14.34
CA LEU A 109 2.43 20.04 13.74
C LEU A 109 1.43 19.02 14.31
N GLY A 110 1.91 17.97 14.99
CA GLY A 110 1.06 16.90 15.53
C GLY A 110 0.39 16.04 14.45
N LEU A 111 0.88 16.09 13.21
CA LEU A 111 0.33 15.38 12.06
C LEU A 111 1.39 14.44 11.45
N PRO A 112 1.39 13.15 11.81
CA PRO A 112 2.34 12.20 11.25
C PRO A 112 2.12 12.04 9.73
N PRO A 113 3.18 12.09 8.89
CA PRO A 113 3.06 12.01 7.44
C PRO A 113 2.31 10.77 6.93
N LEU A 114 2.39 9.65 7.66
CA LEU A 114 1.70 8.41 7.31
C LEU A 114 0.17 8.59 7.24
N ARG A 115 -0.42 9.48 8.04
CA ARG A 115 -1.87 9.76 7.98
C ARG A 115 -2.30 10.37 6.65
N LEU A 116 -1.42 11.12 5.98
CA LEU A 116 -1.67 11.64 4.64
C LEU A 116 -1.46 10.55 3.60
N ALA A 117 -0.31 9.87 3.68
CA ALA A 117 0.09 8.87 2.71
C ALA A 117 -0.87 7.69 2.65
N ILE A 118 -1.41 7.24 3.79
CA ILE A 118 -2.33 6.11 3.81
C ILE A 118 -3.59 6.39 2.99
N GLN A 119 -4.11 7.63 3.03
CA GLN A 119 -5.26 8.02 2.20
C GLN A 119 -4.91 7.95 0.72
N TRP A 120 -3.72 8.43 0.32
CA TRP A 120 -3.27 8.36 -1.07
C TRP A 120 -3.11 6.90 -1.53
N MET A 121 -2.55 6.04 -0.68
CA MET A 121 -2.33 4.63 -1.01
C MET A 121 -3.64 3.86 -1.14
N VAL A 122 -4.58 3.97 -0.18
CA VAL A 122 -5.86 3.23 -0.21
C VAL A 122 -6.80 3.69 -1.31
N THR A 123 -6.66 4.94 -1.77
CA THR A 123 -7.38 5.49 -2.93
C THR A 123 -6.58 5.36 -4.22
N ALA A 124 -5.42 4.70 -4.22
CA ALA A 124 -4.51 4.56 -5.35
C ALA A 124 -4.26 5.88 -6.11
N PHE A 125 -4.14 6.99 -5.37
CA PHE A 125 -3.90 8.36 -5.84
C PHE A 125 -5.01 8.99 -6.69
N VAL A 126 -6.23 8.44 -6.71
CA VAL A 126 -7.35 8.99 -7.48
C VAL A 126 -7.66 10.45 -7.10
N GLU A 127 -7.54 10.80 -5.83
CA GLU A 127 -7.81 12.17 -5.35
C GLU A 127 -6.65 13.15 -5.59
N VAL A 128 -5.48 12.65 -5.98
CA VAL A 128 -4.24 13.44 -6.04
C VAL A 128 -3.77 13.66 -7.47
N LEU A 129 -3.85 12.65 -8.33
CA LEU A 129 -3.32 12.71 -9.69
C LEU A 129 -4.41 13.06 -10.70
N GLU A 130 -4.02 13.78 -11.76
CA GLU A 130 -4.89 13.97 -12.91
C GLU A 130 -5.13 12.64 -13.64
N PRO A 131 -6.30 12.44 -14.28
CA PRO A 131 -6.66 11.16 -14.88
C PRO A 131 -5.62 10.54 -15.80
N ALA A 132 -4.93 11.36 -16.61
CA ALA A 132 -3.90 10.87 -17.52
C ALA A 132 -2.65 10.34 -16.79
N GLU A 133 -2.16 11.05 -15.77
CA GLU A 133 -1.02 10.61 -14.95
C GLU A 133 -1.40 9.42 -14.07
N LEU A 134 -2.63 9.43 -13.55
CA LEU A 134 -3.19 8.35 -12.75
C LEU A 134 -3.24 7.03 -13.54
N LEU A 135 -3.81 7.05 -14.74
CA LEU A 135 -3.90 5.86 -15.59
C LEU A 135 -2.50 5.37 -16.01
N ALA A 136 -1.59 6.28 -16.37
CA ALA A 136 -0.21 5.90 -16.68
C ALA A 136 0.53 5.28 -15.48
N PHE A 137 0.23 5.72 -14.25
CA PHE A 137 0.75 5.11 -13.03
C PHE A 137 0.10 3.75 -12.75
N TRP A 138 -1.20 3.60 -13.00
CA TRP A 138 -1.90 2.31 -12.88
C TRP A 138 -1.39 1.29 -13.89
N ASP A 139 -1.07 1.69 -15.12
CA ASP A 139 -0.44 0.82 -16.12
C ASP A 139 0.91 0.28 -15.63
N LEU A 140 1.68 1.11 -14.91
CA LEU A 140 2.94 0.69 -14.29
C LEU A 140 2.68 -0.35 -13.18
N ILE A 141 1.71 -0.12 -12.30
CA ILE A 141 1.32 -1.09 -11.27
C ILE A 141 0.87 -2.41 -11.91
N LEU A 142 0.03 -2.34 -12.93
CA LEU A 142 -0.45 -3.51 -13.66
C LEU A 142 0.69 -4.28 -14.33
N SER A 143 1.67 -3.58 -14.89
CA SER A 143 2.86 -4.22 -15.48
C SER A 143 3.62 -5.05 -14.44
N TYR A 144 3.87 -4.50 -13.25
CA TYR A 144 4.51 -5.23 -12.16
C TYR A 144 3.62 -6.35 -11.60
N HIS A 145 2.31 -6.17 -11.58
CA HIS A 145 1.36 -7.20 -11.14
C HIS A 145 1.32 -8.38 -12.10
N ILE A 146 1.36 -8.11 -13.39
CA ILE A 146 1.48 -9.15 -14.43
C ILE A 146 2.78 -9.94 -14.22
N GLU A 147 3.90 -9.27 -13.97
CA GLU A 147 5.15 -9.94 -13.62
C GLU A 147 5.06 -10.74 -12.31
N GLU A 148 4.40 -10.22 -11.28
CA GLU A 148 4.14 -10.92 -10.01
C GLU A 148 3.37 -12.22 -10.23
N ILE A 149 2.30 -12.18 -11.04
CA ILE A 149 1.48 -13.34 -11.40
C ILE A 149 2.29 -14.37 -12.18
N PHE A 150 3.00 -13.96 -13.24
CA PHE A 150 3.72 -14.88 -14.11
C PHE A 150 4.95 -15.49 -13.45
N ALA A 151 5.56 -14.79 -12.50
CA ALA A 151 6.67 -15.33 -11.72
C ALA A 151 6.25 -16.40 -10.70
N GLY A 152 4.96 -16.76 -10.62
CA GLY A 152 4.46 -17.75 -9.65
C GLY A 152 4.60 -17.32 -8.19
N ARG A 153 4.79 -16.01 -7.95
CA ARG A 153 5.06 -15.45 -6.63
C ARG A 153 3.72 -15.29 -5.91
N THR A 154 3.43 -16.20 -4.99
CA THR A 154 2.22 -16.10 -4.14
C THR A 154 2.29 -14.81 -3.30
N SER A 155 1.13 -14.16 -3.16
CA SER A 155 0.83 -12.80 -2.65
C SER A 155 1.38 -12.37 -1.28
N LEU A 156 2.35 -13.09 -0.70
CA LEU A 156 2.94 -12.85 0.61
C LEU A 156 4.46 -12.77 0.51
N SER A 157 4.99 -11.65 0.01
CA SER A 157 6.33 -11.25 0.43
C SER A 157 6.26 -10.85 1.90
N VAL A 158 7.15 -11.41 2.72
CA VAL A 158 7.37 -11.18 4.17
C VAL A 158 6.54 -12.06 5.13
N HIS A 159 7.13 -13.20 5.52
CA HIS A 159 6.96 -13.69 6.88
C HIS A 159 7.59 -12.67 7.85
N ILE A 160 6.75 -11.88 8.54
CA ILE A 160 7.21 -11.04 9.67
C ILE A 160 7.46 -11.96 10.86
N ARG A 161 8.51 -12.81 10.81
CA ARG A 161 9.03 -13.49 12.01
C ARG A 161 10.38 -14.20 11.79
N GLU A 162 11.44 -13.43 11.61
CA GLU A 162 12.79 -13.91 11.98
C GLU A 162 13.52 -12.81 12.76
N GLY A 163 12.96 -12.48 13.92
CA GLY A 163 13.62 -11.74 14.97
C GLY A 163 13.10 -12.29 16.28
N VAL A 164 13.96 -12.98 17.04
CA VAL A 164 13.67 -13.69 18.31
C VAL A 164 12.94 -15.02 18.03
N GLU A 165 13.60 -16.20 18.01
CA GLU A 165 14.32 -16.81 19.13
C GLU A 165 15.51 -17.67 18.67
N SER A 166 16.64 -17.47 19.34
CA SER A 166 17.76 -18.40 19.39
C SER A 166 17.42 -19.60 20.29
N GLY A 167 17.66 -20.82 19.82
CA GLY A 167 17.95 -21.95 20.71
C GLY A 167 17.37 -23.30 20.28
N VAL A 168 18.28 -24.20 19.85
CA VAL A 168 18.18 -25.67 19.92
C VAL A 168 17.13 -26.26 18.94
N GLU A 169 17.50 -26.93 17.85
CA GLU A 169 18.15 -28.24 17.88
C GLU A 169 18.77 -28.58 16.50
N LYS A 170 20.06 -28.95 16.51
CA LYS A 170 20.76 -29.51 15.35
C LYS A 170 20.31 -30.96 15.15
N LYS A 171 19.79 -31.31 13.96
CA LYS A 171 19.96 -32.68 13.42
C LYS A 171 20.01 -32.74 11.89
N LYS A 172 21.26 -32.85 11.45
CA LYS A 172 21.85 -33.45 10.25
C LYS A 172 20.95 -34.40 9.42
N LYS A 173 20.86 -34.13 8.11
CA LYS A 173 20.92 -35.06 6.94
C LYS A 173 20.99 -34.19 5.68
N GLU A 174 22.18 -34.01 5.10
CA GLU A 174 22.70 -34.74 3.90
C GLU A 174 21.85 -34.47 2.66
N MET A 175 22.29 -33.53 1.80
CA MET A 175 23.04 -33.78 0.56
C MET A 175 22.12 -34.24 -0.57
N GLU A 176 21.61 -33.27 -1.33
CA GLU A 176 21.36 -33.40 -2.77
C GLU A 176 21.39 -31.98 -3.36
N GLY A 177 22.02 -31.87 -4.52
CA GLY A 177 22.23 -30.60 -5.22
C GLY A 177 20.90 -30.09 -5.77
N GLU A 178 20.39 -29.03 -5.15
CA GLU A 178 19.51 -28.09 -5.81
C GLU A 178 20.21 -26.73 -5.74
N GLU A 179 20.40 -26.14 -6.91
CA GLU A 179 20.76 -24.73 -7.04
C GLU A 179 19.75 -23.95 -6.18
N LYS A 180 20.21 -23.47 -5.02
CA LYS A 180 19.45 -22.51 -4.23
C LYS A 180 19.31 -21.27 -5.09
N GLU A 181 18.25 -21.21 -5.88
CA GLU A 181 17.69 -19.97 -6.35
C GLU A 181 17.57 -19.08 -5.12
N VAL A 182 18.43 -18.07 -5.07
CA VAL A 182 18.32 -16.97 -4.12
C VAL A 182 16.89 -16.49 -4.26
N SER A 183 16.02 -16.79 -3.29
CA SER A 183 14.62 -16.42 -3.31
C SER A 183 14.57 -14.89 -3.31
N SER A 184 14.62 -14.32 -4.50
CA SER A 184 14.57 -12.88 -4.71
C SER A 184 13.22 -12.44 -4.19
N PHE A 185 13.24 -11.81 -3.02
CA PHE A 185 12.10 -11.18 -2.36
C PHE A 185 11.66 -9.99 -3.23
N ALA A 186 11.04 -10.28 -4.37
CA ALA A 186 10.47 -9.25 -5.22
C ALA A 186 9.28 -8.63 -4.47
N PRO A 187 9.25 -7.31 -4.29
CA PRO A 187 8.19 -6.65 -3.55
C PRO A 187 6.87 -6.76 -4.34
N SER A 188 5.75 -7.01 -3.64
CA SER A 188 4.39 -7.02 -4.23
C SER A 188 4.17 -5.78 -5.09
N ALA A 189 3.53 -5.86 -6.26
CA ALA A 189 3.35 -4.76 -7.23
C ALA A 189 2.83 -3.43 -6.61
N LEU A 190 2.12 -3.54 -5.49
CA LEU A 190 1.66 -2.43 -4.66
C LEU A 190 2.78 -1.59 -4.02
N TRP A 191 4.05 -2.02 -4.07
CA TRP A 191 5.23 -1.30 -3.58
C TRP A 191 5.43 0.05 -4.26
N LEU A 192 4.86 0.22 -5.45
CA LEU A 192 4.85 1.51 -6.16
C LEU A 192 3.98 2.56 -5.47
N LEU A 193 2.93 2.15 -4.72
CA LEU A 193 2.07 3.07 -3.97
C LEU A 193 2.85 3.83 -2.87
N PRO A 194 3.54 3.16 -1.92
CA PRO A 194 4.33 3.86 -0.91
C PRO A 194 5.55 4.56 -1.50
N LEU A 195 6.11 4.06 -2.61
CA LEU A 195 7.20 4.74 -3.31
C LEU A 195 6.75 6.09 -3.87
N LEU A 196 5.60 6.13 -4.56
CA LEU A 196 5.04 7.39 -5.06
C LEU A 196 4.66 8.31 -3.90
N ALA A 197 4.05 7.78 -2.83
CA ALA A 197 3.68 8.56 -1.65
C ALA A 197 4.91 9.22 -1.00
N ALA A 198 5.99 8.44 -0.84
CA ALA A 198 7.25 8.95 -0.30
C ALA A 198 7.86 9.99 -1.24
N SER A 199 7.85 9.75 -2.55
CA SER A 199 8.40 10.71 -3.53
C SER A 199 7.68 12.05 -3.50
N LEU A 200 6.35 12.03 -3.37
CA LEU A 200 5.53 13.24 -3.23
C LEU A 200 5.84 13.98 -1.93
N PHE A 201 5.95 13.24 -0.81
CA PHE A 201 6.28 13.83 0.48
C PHE A 201 7.68 14.46 0.48
N VAL A 202 8.70 13.72 0.01
CA VAL A 202 10.10 14.17 -0.05
C VAL A 202 10.23 15.38 -0.98
N TYR A 203 9.55 15.37 -2.13
CA TYR A 203 9.52 16.51 -3.04
C TYR A 203 8.98 17.80 -2.38
N ARG A 204 7.97 17.68 -1.51
CA ARG A 204 7.38 18.81 -0.78
C ARG A 204 7.95 19.02 0.62
N ALA A 205 8.93 18.21 1.05
CA ALA A 205 9.50 18.27 2.40
C ALA A 205 10.02 19.67 2.80
N PRO A 206 10.70 20.44 1.92
CA PRO A 206 11.14 21.80 2.25
C PRO A 206 10.00 22.78 2.55
N LEU A 207 8.79 22.51 2.04
CA LEU A 207 7.59 23.30 2.33
C LEU A 207 6.98 22.89 3.66
N VAL A 208 7.00 21.59 3.97
CA VAL A 208 6.53 21.05 5.26
C VAL A 208 7.33 21.65 6.41
N GLU A 209 8.66 21.75 6.27
CA GLU A 209 9.54 22.37 7.28
C GLU A 209 9.23 23.85 7.56
N ARG A 210 8.57 24.54 6.62
CA ARG A 210 8.17 25.95 6.77
C ARG A 210 6.76 26.12 7.32
N CYS A 211 5.97 25.06 7.41
CA CYS A 211 4.61 25.12 7.94
C CYS A 211 4.65 25.37 9.44
N ALA A 212 3.74 26.21 9.93
CA ALA A 212 3.53 26.47 11.35
C ALA A 212 2.39 25.62 11.93
N THR A 213 1.41 25.22 11.09
CA THR A 213 0.23 24.46 11.51
C THR A 213 -0.02 23.21 10.65
N ALA A 214 -0.78 22.27 11.19
CA ALA A 214 -1.20 21.06 10.45
C ALA A 214 -2.08 21.39 9.23
N GLU A 215 -2.90 22.44 9.31
CA GLU A 215 -3.76 22.87 8.21
C GLU A 215 -2.96 23.41 7.03
N GLU A 216 -1.91 24.20 7.29
CA GLU A 216 -0.97 24.65 6.26
C GLU A 216 -0.31 23.47 5.55
N MET A 217 0.11 22.46 6.32
CA MET A 217 0.68 21.24 5.76
C MET A 217 -0.33 20.51 4.86
N LEU A 218 -1.60 20.42 5.25
CA LEU A 218 -2.64 19.83 4.40
C LEU A 218 -2.83 20.60 3.08
N VAL A 219 -2.78 21.93 3.14
CA VAL A 219 -2.86 22.79 1.95
C VAL A 219 -1.68 22.55 1.03
N VAL A 220 -0.46 22.37 1.57
CA VAL A 220 0.73 22.02 0.79
C VAL A 220 0.52 20.77 -0.06
N PHE A 221 -0.34 19.83 0.35
CA PHE A 221 -0.62 18.59 -0.39
C PHE A 221 -1.95 18.57 -1.15
N LYS A 222 -2.75 19.65 -1.08
CA LYS A 222 -4.11 19.69 -1.66
C LYS A 222 -4.12 19.72 -3.19
N ASP A 223 -3.21 20.48 -3.80
CA ASP A 223 -3.17 20.64 -5.26
C ASP A 223 -2.16 19.67 -5.89
N GLY A 224 -2.67 18.72 -6.67
CA GLY A 224 -1.87 17.70 -7.37
C GLY A 224 -1.83 17.84 -8.89
N HIS A 225 -2.49 18.86 -9.45
CA HIS A 225 -2.70 19.05 -10.90
C HIS A 225 -1.42 19.07 -11.76
N HIS A 226 -0.25 19.39 -11.18
CA HIS A 226 1.02 19.39 -11.92
C HIS A 226 1.99 18.27 -11.50
N LEU A 227 1.52 17.30 -10.71
CA LEU A 227 2.34 16.18 -10.28
C LEU A 227 2.54 15.21 -11.44
N ARG A 228 3.80 15.01 -11.81
CA ARG A 228 4.20 14.03 -12.81
C ARG A 228 4.83 12.84 -12.09
N CYS A 229 4.26 11.65 -12.23
CA CYS A 229 4.70 10.48 -11.47
C CYS A 229 6.17 10.13 -11.79
N ARG A 230 6.56 10.12 -13.07
CA ARG A 230 7.91 9.73 -13.48
C ARG A 230 9.01 10.65 -12.93
N PRO A 231 8.92 11.99 -13.05
CA PRO A 231 9.89 12.89 -12.41
C PRO A 231 9.97 12.75 -10.89
N LEU A 232 8.85 12.53 -10.20
CA LEU A 232 8.86 12.36 -8.73
C LEU A 232 9.61 11.08 -8.33
N LEU A 233 9.32 9.97 -9.02
CA LEU A 233 10.02 8.71 -8.79
C LEU A 233 11.51 8.83 -9.11
N GLN A 234 11.86 9.46 -10.24
CA GLN A 234 13.25 9.73 -10.61
C GLN A 234 13.94 10.61 -9.57
N TYR A 235 13.28 11.66 -9.08
CA TYR A 235 13.81 12.54 -8.06
C TYR A 235 14.20 11.76 -6.81
N LEU A 236 13.30 10.92 -6.29
CA LEU A 236 13.60 10.10 -5.12
C LEU A 236 14.73 9.08 -5.37
N LEU A 237 14.75 8.45 -6.55
CA LEU A 237 15.80 7.48 -6.92
C LEU A 237 17.19 8.13 -7.07
N PHE A 238 17.27 9.33 -7.66
CA PHE A 238 18.54 10.01 -7.91
C PHE A 238 18.98 10.92 -6.75
N MET A 239 18.09 11.26 -5.82
CA MET A 239 18.44 11.83 -4.52
C MET A 239 19.16 10.82 -3.61
N ALA A 240 19.10 9.52 -3.91
CA ALA A 240 19.71 8.45 -3.11
C ALA A 240 21.22 8.24 -3.32
N LYS A 241 21.93 9.24 -3.84
CA LYS A 241 23.40 9.22 -4.01
C LYS A 241 24.14 9.67 -2.77
#